data_AF-E9IY07-F1
#
_entry.id   AF-E9IY07-F1
#
_cell.length_a   1.000
_cell.length_b   1.000
_cell.length_c   1.000
_cell.angle_alpha   90.00
_cell.angle_beta   90.00
_cell.angle_gamma   90.00
#
_symmetry.space_group_name_H-M   'P 1'
#
loop_
_entity.id
_entity.type
_entity.pdbx_description
1 polymer ?
#
loop_
_entity_poly.entity_id
_entity_poly.type
_entity_poly.pdbx_seq_one_letter_code
_entity_poly.pdbx_strand_id
1 'polypeptide(L)'
;EKILEHSIIKINLKTNKALYIIAAYARCGNQKEFMPELKKIFQTLKLNQQENYYLIAGDLNAKHTSWKNENNNPRGTALKN
;
A
#
# COMPACT_ATOMS: atom_id res chain seq x y z
N GLU A 1 2.60 -18.14 2.77
CA GLU A 1 1.50 -17.52 2.01
C GLU A 1 1.71 -16.01 2.01
N LYS A 2 1.50 -15.34 0.87
CA LYS A 2 1.72 -13.90 0.74
C LYS A 2 0.51 -13.14 1.30
N ILE A 3 0.73 -12.18 2.19
CA ILE A 3 -0.36 -11.44 2.86
C ILE A 3 -0.79 -10.27 1.96
N LEU A 4 0.15 -9.66 1.22
CA LEU A 4 -0.09 -8.56 0.30
C LEU A 4 0.25 -8.96 -1.14
N GLU A 5 -0.80 -9.17 -1.93
CA GLU A 5 -0.68 -9.30 -3.36
C GLU A 5 -0.65 -7.91 -3.99
N HIS A 6 0.18 -7.72 -5.02
CA HIS A 6 0.31 -6.41 -5.64
C HIS A 6 0.76 -6.52 -7.10
N SER A 7 0.38 -5.52 -7.89
CA SER A 7 0.88 -5.24 -9.23
C SER A 7 1.32 -3.79 -9.32
N ILE A 8 2.45 -3.53 -9.96
CA ILE A 8 3.08 -2.21 -9.99
C ILE A 8 3.34 -1.83 -11.45
N ILE A 9 2.81 -0.67 -11.86
CA ILE A 9 3.10 -0.04 -13.14
C ILE A 9 3.96 1.20 -12.86
N LYS A 10 5.12 1.28 -13.49
CA LYS A 10 5.97 2.48 -13.48
C LYS A 10 5.73 3.28 -14.76
N ILE A 11 5.32 4.52 -14.59
CA ILE A 11 5.20 5.50 -15.68
C ILE A 11 6.38 6.46 -15.55
N ASN A 12 7.26 6.49 -16.54
CA ASN A 12 8.34 7.47 -16.60
C ASN A 12 7.76 8.82 -17.03
N LEU A 13 7.98 9.85 -16.21
CA LEU A 13 7.56 11.21 -16.51
C LEU A 13 8.72 11.99 -17.13
N LYS A 14 8.44 13.20 -17.63
CA LYS A 14 9.52 14.13 -18.02
C LYS A 14 10.38 14.47 -16.79
N THR A 15 11.63 14.88 -17.01
CA THR A 15 12.56 15.37 -15.94
C THR A 15 12.99 14.34 -14.89
N ASN A 16 13.35 13.10 -15.30
CA ASN A 16 13.84 12.03 -14.41
C ASN A 16 12.89 11.65 -13.25
N LYS A 17 11.60 11.97 -13.38
CA LYS A 17 10.56 11.64 -12.41
C LYS A 17 9.84 10.36 -12.80
N ALA A 18 9.25 9.68 -11.83
CA ALA A 18 8.43 8.51 -12.05
C ALA A 18 7.11 8.59 -11.27
N LEU A 19 6.05 8.04 -11.85
CA LEU A 19 4.80 7.76 -11.16
C LEU A 19 4.62 6.24 -11.05
N TYR A 20 4.43 5.74 -9.83
CA TYR A 20 4.12 4.35 -9.56
C TYR A 20 2.62 4.19 -9.29
N ILE A 21 1.93 3.42 -10.13
CA ILE A 21 0.54 3.01 -9.89
C ILE A 21 0.59 1.59 -9.32
N ILE A 22 0.09 1.43 -8.11
CA ILE A 22 0.22 0.21 -7.32
C ILE A 22 -1.19 -0.30 -7.00
N ALA A 23 -1.57 -1.40 -7.61
CA ALA A 23 -2.75 -2.16 -7.22
C ALA A 23 -2.37 -3.13 -6.10
N ALA A 24 -3.10 -3.12 -4.98
CA ALA A 24 -2.79 -3.92 -3.82
C ALA A 24 -4.02 -4.65 -3.27
N TYR A 25 -3.88 -5.93 -2.95
CA TYR A 25 -4.91 -6.76 -2.35
C TYR A 25 -4.35 -7.48 -1.12
N ALA A 26 -4.97 -7.29 0.04
CA ALA A 26 -4.61 -8.02 1.25
C ALA A 26 -5.67 -9.06 1.57
N ARG A 27 -5.33 -10.35 1.41
CA ARG A 27 -6.26 -11.47 1.59
C ARG A 27 -6.97 -11.42 2.95
N CYS A 28 -8.26 -11.71 2.94
CA CYS A 28 -9.06 -11.88 4.15
C CYS A 28 -8.82 -13.28 4.76
N GLY A 29 -8.79 -13.40 6.09
CA GLY A 29 -8.79 -14.69 6.80
C GLY A 29 -7.58 -14.95 7.70
N ASN A 30 -6.40 -14.39 7.38
CA ASN A 30 -5.16 -14.71 8.12
C ASN A 30 -4.98 -13.82 9.36
N GLN A 31 -5.74 -12.73 9.50
CA GLN A 31 -5.59 -11.60 10.45
C GLN A 31 -4.22 -10.94 10.54
N LYS A 32 -3.18 -11.50 9.92
CA LYS A 32 -1.83 -10.93 9.85
C LYS A 32 -1.86 -9.58 9.13
N GLU A 33 -1.05 -8.66 9.64
CA GLU A 33 -0.82 -7.34 9.06
C GLU A 33 0.04 -7.44 7.80
N PHE A 34 -0.22 -6.57 6.82
CA PHE A 34 0.54 -6.48 5.57
C PHE A 34 1.66 -5.41 5.61
N MET A 35 1.84 -4.73 6.74
CA MET A 35 2.75 -3.59 6.85
C MET A 35 4.22 -3.92 6.51
N PRO A 36 4.78 -5.09 6.87
CA PRO A 36 6.13 -5.44 6.46
C PRO A 36 6.29 -5.55 4.93
N GLU A 37 5.31 -6.14 4.24
CA GLU A 37 5.32 -6.27 2.78
C GLU A 37 5.13 -4.90 2.11
N LEU A 38 4.23 -4.06 2.64
CA LEU A 38 4.03 -2.69 2.16
C LEU A 38 5.29 -1.83 2.32
N LYS A 39 5.96 -1.89 3.48
CA LYS A 39 7.23 -1.19 3.73
C LYS A 39 8.31 -1.63 2.76
N LYS A 40 8.38 -2.92 2.42
CA LYS A 40 9.32 -3.44 1.43
C LYS A 40 9.08 -2.83 0.05
N ILE A 41 7.82 -2.68 -0.38
CA ILE A 41 7.48 -2.00 -1.65
C ILE A 41 8.01 -0.56 -1.65
N PHE A 42 7.76 0.19 -0.56
CA PHE A 42 8.21 1.59 -0.44
C PHE A 42 9.73 1.71 -0.53
N GLN A 43 10.47 0.81 0.14
CA GLN A 43 11.93 0.77 0.13
C GLN A 43 12.49 0.39 -1.25
N THR A 44 11.94 -0.68 -1.87
CA THR A 44 12.39 -1.16 -3.19
C THR A 44 12.18 -0.11 -4.28
N LEU A 45 11.04 0.59 -4.26
CA LEU A 45 10.72 1.61 -5.25
C LEU A 45 11.24 3.01 -4.88
N LYS A 46 11.84 3.17 -3.69
CA LYS A 46 12.31 4.45 -3.14
C LYS A 46 11.22 5.54 -3.18
N LEU A 47 10.00 5.21 -2.75
CA LEU A 47 8.83 6.10 -2.80
C LEU A 47 8.91 7.30 -1.84
N ASN A 48 9.94 7.34 -0.98
CA ASN A 48 10.26 8.48 -0.14
C ASN A 48 11.08 9.56 -0.88
N GLN A 49 11.57 9.28 -2.09
CA GLN A 49 12.28 10.27 -2.91
C GLN A 49 11.27 11.21 -3.60
N GLN A 50 11.60 12.50 -3.68
CA GLN A 50 10.71 13.52 -4.23
C GLN A 50 10.43 13.33 -5.73
N GLU A 51 11.30 12.58 -6.42
CA GLU A 51 11.20 12.24 -7.83
C GLU A 51 10.24 11.07 -8.12
N ASN A 52 9.83 10.32 -7.08
CA ASN A 52 9.02 9.11 -7.19
C ASN A 52 7.63 9.34 -6.59
N TYR A 53 6.68 9.77 -7.42
CA TYR A 53 5.27 9.86 -7.05
C TYR A 53 4.62 8.48 -7.01
N TYR A 54 3.57 8.32 -6.20
CA TYR A 54 2.84 7.06 -6.14
C TYR A 54 1.35 7.22 -5.88
N LEU A 55 0.58 6.28 -6.40
CA LEU A 55 -0.81 6.01 -6.05
C LEU A 55 -0.92 4.54 -5.67
N ILE A 56 -1.46 4.26 -4.48
CA ILE A 56 -1.82 2.91 -4.03
C ILE A 56 -3.34 2.83 -3.96
N ALA A 57 -3.90 1.77 -4.54
CA ALA A 57 -5.33 1.49 -4.45
C ALA A 57 -5.60 -0.02 -4.43
N GLY A 58 -6.70 -0.41 -3.79
CA GLY A 58 -7.23 -1.76 -3.81
C GLY A 58 -7.84 -2.18 -2.47
N ASP A 59 -8.21 -3.45 -2.35
CA ASP A 59 -8.85 -3.98 -1.15
C ASP A 59 -7.80 -4.50 -0.15
N LEU A 60 -7.48 -3.66 0.83
CA LEU A 60 -6.54 -3.98 1.91
C LEU A 60 -7.19 -4.71 3.08
N ASN A 61 -8.51 -4.92 3.07
CA ASN A 61 -9.25 -5.47 4.20
C ASN A 61 -8.90 -4.76 5.53
N ALA A 62 -8.61 -3.46 5.46
CA ALA A 62 -8.16 -2.61 6.55
C ALA A 62 -9.31 -1.67 6.92
N LYS A 63 -9.91 -1.87 8.10
CA LYS A 63 -11.03 -1.07 8.58
C LYS A 63 -10.51 0.00 9.53
N HIS A 64 -10.80 1.26 9.25
CA HIS A 64 -10.51 2.36 10.14
C HIS A 64 -11.56 3.48 10.00
N THR A 65 -11.88 4.15 11.10
CA THR A 65 -12.83 5.28 11.13
C THR A 65 -12.36 6.47 10.29
N SER A 66 -11.04 6.66 10.13
CA SER A 66 -10.48 7.71 9.26
C SER A 66 -10.87 7.60 7.79
N TRP A 67 -11.26 6.42 7.32
CA TRP A 67 -11.84 6.21 5.99
C TRP A 67 -13.26 5.62 6.09
N LYS A 68 -14.01 6.08 7.11
CA LYS A 68 -15.46 5.89 7.29
C LYS A 68 -15.94 4.44 7.48
N ASN A 69 -15.12 3.56 8.06
CA ASN A 69 -15.63 2.30 8.59
C ASN A 69 -16.30 2.52 9.96
N GLU A 70 -17.26 1.65 10.31
CA GLU A 70 -17.94 1.64 11.61
C GLU A 70 -16.99 1.30 12.78
N ASN A 71 -15.99 0.46 12.53
CA ASN A 71 -15.02 0.01 13.51
C ASN A 71 -13.60 -0.06 12.94
N ASN A 72 -12.62 -0.16 13.83
CA ASN A 72 -11.22 -0.36 13.49
C ASN A 72 -10.87 -1.87 13.55
N ASN A 73 -10.00 -2.33 12.66
CA ASN A 73 -9.33 -3.62 12.81
C ASN A 73 -7.80 -3.44 12.88
N PRO A 74 -7.02 -4.45 13.33
CA PRO A 74 -5.57 -4.32 13.49
C PRO A 74 -4.86 -3.80 12.24
N ARG A 75 -5.27 -4.26 11.05
CA ARG A 75 -4.75 -3.79 9.76
C ARG A 75 -4.98 -2.30 9.53
N GLY A 76 -6.18 -1.80 9.82
CA GLY A 76 -6.50 -0.38 9.67
C GLY A 76 -5.77 0.50 10.68
N THR A 77 -5.65 0.04 11.93
CA THR A 77 -4.85 0.73 12.95
C THR A 77 -3.38 0.78 12.56
N ALA A 78 -2.80 -0.33 12.09
CA ALA A 78 -1.40 -0.39 11.66
C ALA A 78 -1.13 0.44 10.40
N LEU A 79 -2.09 0.55 9.47
CA LEU A 79 -1.97 1.37 8.26
C LEU A 79 -2.10 2.88 8.54
N LYS A 80 -2.88 3.26 9.56
CA LYS A 80 -3.08 4.67 9.92
C LYS A 80 -1.87 5.27 10.67
N ASN A 81 -1.12 4.43 11.37
CA ASN A 81 0.07 4.78 12.16
C ASN A 81 1.33 4.86 11.28
#